data_AF-A0A4Q5QFV6-F1
#
_entry.id   AF-A0A4Q5QFV6-F1
#
_cell.length_a   1.000
_cell.length_b   1.000
_cell.length_c   1.000
_cell.angle_alpha   90.00
_cell.angle_beta   90.00
_cell.angle_gamma   90.00
#
_symmetry.space_group_name_H-M   'P 1'
#
loop_
_entity.id
_entity.type
_entity.pdbx_description
1 polymer ?
#
loop_
_entity_poly.entity_id
_entity_poly.type
_entity_poly.pdbx_seq_one_letter_code
_entity_poly.pdbx_strand_id
1 'polypeptide(L)'
;MDAKLTLKLNQKVIEKAKSYATEKHLSLSRLIENYLNSLTTDSKGEDEIEISPFVKSLSTGVKIPADFDDKKEYQSHLSKKYQ
;
A
#
# COMPACT_ATOMS: atom_id res chain seq x y z
N MET A 1 -4.67 -9.32 18.67
CA MET A 1 -4.46 -9.18 20.12
C MET A 1 -3.91 -7.79 20.34
N ASP A 2 -4.49 -7.03 21.25
CA ASP A 2 -4.11 -5.63 21.44
C ASP A 2 -3.15 -5.51 22.62
N ALA A 3 -2.03 -4.82 22.41
CA ALA A 3 -1.02 -4.60 23.43
C ALA A 3 -0.68 -3.11 23.52
N LYS A 4 -0.37 -2.64 24.74
CA LYS A 4 0.06 -1.25 24.97
C LYS A 4 1.57 -1.15 24.82
N LEU A 5 2.02 -0.28 23.92
CA LEU A 5 3.43 0.09 23.75
C LEU A 5 3.68 1.46 24.37
N THR A 6 4.61 1.54 25.33
CA THR A 6 5.01 2.81 25.96
C THR A 6 6.45 3.16 25.58
N LEU A 7 6.64 4.31 24.95
CA LEU A 7 7.93 4.78 24.44
C LEU A 7 8.35 6.07 25.14
N LYS A 8 9.64 6.19 25.48
CA LYS A 8 10.22 7.45 25.96
C LYS A 8 10.70 8.26 24.76
N LEU A 9 10.08 9.41 24.54
CA LEU A 9 10.34 10.28 23.39
C LEU A 9 10.50 11.73 23.86
N ASN A 10 11.11 12.56 23.03
CA ASN A 10 11.18 13.99 23.29
C ASN A 10 9.78 14.62 23.20
N GLN A 11 9.41 15.43 24.19
CA GLN A 11 8.11 16.11 24.24
C GLN A 11 7.79 16.91 22.97
N LYS A 12 8.77 17.64 22.41
CA LYS A 12 8.59 18.43 21.19
C LYS A 12 8.25 17.55 19.97
N VAL A 13 8.76 16.31 19.96
CA VAL A 13 8.47 15.35 18.89
C VAL A 13 7.04 14.82 19.03
N ILE A 14 6.60 14.54 20.26
CA ILE A 14 5.23 14.09 20.54
C ILE A 14 4.21 15.14 20.07
N GLU A 15 4.46 16.43 20.35
CA GLU A 15 3.57 17.51 19.95
C GLU A 15 3.48 17.66 18.43
N LYS A 16 4.62 17.65 17.72
CA LYS A 16 4.64 17.68 16.25
C LYS A 16 3.91 16.48 15.64
N ALA A 17 4.13 15.29 16.18
CA ALA A 17 3.48 14.07 15.70
C ALA A 17 1.96 14.09 15.94
N LYS A 18 1.50 14.61 17.08
CA LYS A 18 0.06 14.81 17.34
C LYS A 18 -0.55 15.80 16.35
N SER A 19 0.12 16.94 16.11
CA SER A 19 -0.35 17.93 15.14
C SER A 19 -0.51 17.33 13.75
N TYR A 20 0.51 16.59 13.30
CA TYR A 20 0.49 15.91 12.01
C TYR A 20 -0.65 14.88 11.90
N ALA A 21 -0.84 14.05 12.95
CA ALA A 21 -1.89 13.06 12.96
C ALA A 21 -3.28 13.70 12.86
N THR A 22 -3.53 14.78 13.61
CA THR A 22 -4.79 15.54 13.56
C THR A 22 -5.03 16.15 12.17
N GLU A 23 -4.02 16.76 11.55
CA GLU A 23 -4.11 17.33 10.20
C GLU A 23 -4.48 16.26 9.15
N LYS A 24 -4.01 15.02 9.35
CA LYS A 24 -4.35 13.87 8.51
C LYS A 24 -5.61 13.13 8.94
N HIS A 25 -6.36 13.64 9.91
CA HIS A 25 -7.56 13.00 10.48
C HIS A 25 -7.30 11.56 10.98
N LEU A 26 -6.12 11.32 11.54
CA LEU A 26 -5.68 10.04 12.09
C LEU A 26 -5.35 10.15 13.57
N SER A 27 -5.48 9.05 14.32
CA SER A 27 -4.94 8.98 15.68
C SER A 27 -3.43 8.72 15.63
N LEU A 28 -2.70 9.21 16.63
CA LEU A 28 -1.26 8.97 16.74
C LEU A 28 -0.94 7.47 16.87
N SER A 29 -1.77 6.71 17.58
CA SER A 29 -1.61 5.25 17.69
C SER A 29 -1.74 4.56 16.35
N ARG A 30 -2.76 4.89 15.55
CA ARG A 30 -2.98 4.33 14.21
C ARG A 30 -1.86 4.69 13.25
N LEU A 31 -1.33 5.91 13.36
CA LEU A 31 -0.18 6.35 12.57
C LEU A 31 1.07 5.50 12.85
N ILE A 32 1.39 5.29 14.13
CA ILE A 32 2.57 4.49 14.52
C ILE A 32 2.37 3.01 14.21
N GLU A 33 1.18 2.47 14.44
CA GLU A 33 0.84 1.08 14.09
C GLU A 33 1.02 0.82 12.59
N ASN A 34 0.50 1.70 11.73
CA ASN A 34 0.68 1.59 10.28
C ASN A 34 2.16 1.66 9.88
N TYR A 35 2.94 2.54 10.51
CA TYR A 35 4.37 2.66 10.22
C TYR A 35 5.15 1.40 10.62
N LEU A 36 4.91 0.88 11.83
CA LEU A 36 5.53 -0.35 12.31
C LEU A 36 5.12 -1.56 11.46
N ASN A 37 3.85 -1.63 11.04
CA ASN A 37 3.40 -2.66 10.09
C ASN A 37 4.15 -2.54 8.76
N SER A 38 4.30 -1.32 8.21
CA SER A 38 5.06 -1.13 6.98
C SER A 38 6.51 -1.59 7.09
N LEU A 39 7.16 -1.40 8.23
CA LEU A 39 8.56 -1.82 8.44
C LEU A 39 8.72 -3.33 8.65
N THR A 40 7.67 -4.01 9.11
CA THR A 40 7.74 -5.44 9.50
C THR A 40 7.12 -6.37 8.48
N THR A 41 6.32 -5.85 7.53
CA THR A 41 5.67 -6.65 6.49
C THR A 41 6.69 -7.22 5.49
N ASP A 42 7.79 -6.52 5.24
CA ASP A 42 8.85 -6.92 4.30
C ASP A 42 9.76 -8.06 4.84
N SER A 43 9.61 -8.44 6.10
CA SER A 43 10.44 -9.49 6.73
C SER A 43 9.95 -10.92 6.49
N LYS A 44 8.91 -11.12 5.67
CA LYS A 44 8.38 -12.45 5.33
C LYS A 44 8.46 -12.72 3.83
N GLY A 45 9.53 -13.39 3.44
CA GLY A 45 9.55 -14.23 2.24
C GLY A 45 10.11 -13.53 1.01
N GLU A 46 11.27 -14.01 0.62
CA GLU A 46 11.94 -13.82 -0.67
C GLU A 46 10.97 -13.98 -1.87
N ASP A 47 11.25 -13.21 -2.93
CA ASP A 47 10.83 -13.40 -4.34
C ASP A 47 9.55 -12.76 -4.90
N GLU A 48 8.90 -11.80 -4.22
CA GLU A 48 7.89 -10.95 -4.88
C GLU A 48 8.36 -9.49 -4.93
N ILE A 49 8.34 -8.89 -6.13
CA ILE A 49 8.57 -7.46 -6.33
C ILE A 49 7.67 -6.72 -5.34
N GLU A 50 8.27 -6.01 -4.38
CA GLU A 50 7.54 -5.24 -3.37
C GLU A 50 6.77 -4.09 -4.04
N ILE A 51 5.50 -4.37 -4.37
CA ILE A 51 4.57 -3.36 -4.86
C ILE A 51 4.01 -2.62 -3.64
N SER A 52 4.21 -1.30 -3.58
CA SER A 52 3.72 -0.50 -2.44
C SER A 52 2.21 -0.71 -2.21
N PRO A 53 1.73 -0.67 -0.95
CA PRO A 53 0.31 -0.86 -0.64
C PRO A 53 -0.61 0.09 -1.42
N PHE A 54 -0.13 1.31 -1.68
CA PHE A 54 -0.84 2.28 -2.51
C PHE A 54 -0.93 1.83 -3.97
N VAL A 55 0.16 1.37 -4.58
CA VAL A 55 0.13 0.85 -5.96
C VAL A 55 -0.73 -0.41 -6.05
N LYS A 56 -0.71 -1.28 -5.04
CA LYS A 56 -1.59 -2.46 -4.96
C LYS A 56 -3.07 -2.06 -4.91
N SER A 57 -3.41 -0.95 -4.24
CA SER A 57 -4.77 -0.42 -4.19
C SER A 57 -5.28 0.10 -5.54
N LEU A 58 -4.37 0.46 -6.45
CA LEU A 58 -4.69 0.86 -7.83
C LEU A 58 -4.94 -0.34 -8.76
N SER A 59 -4.64 -1.56 -8.31
CA SER A 59 -4.90 -2.76 -9.11
C SER A 59 -6.42 -2.96 -9.28
N THR A 60 -6.84 -3.15 -10.53
CA THR A 60 -8.27 -3.21 -10.91
C THR A 60 -8.92 -4.57 -10.59
N GLY A 61 -8.24 -5.46 -9.87
CA GLY A 61 -8.72 -6.81 -9.56
C GLY A 61 -8.83 -7.74 -10.79
N VAL A 62 -8.45 -7.26 -11.97
CA VAL A 62 -8.48 -8.05 -13.22
C VAL A 62 -7.29 -9.00 -13.23
N LYS A 63 -7.55 -10.30 -13.18
CA LYS A 63 -6.52 -11.33 -13.37
C LYS A 63 -6.33 -11.55 -14.86
N ILE A 64 -5.14 -11.24 -15.35
CA ILE A 64 -4.74 -11.52 -16.72
C ILE A 64 -4.28 -12.99 -16.80
N PRO A 65 -4.74 -13.77 -17.78
CA PRO A 65 -4.25 -15.13 -18.01
C PRO A 65 -2.73 -15.14 -18.23
N ALA A 66 -2.04 -16.19 -17.77
CA ALA A 66 -0.58 -16.30 -17.94
C ALA A 66 -0.17 -16.42 -19.43
N ASP A 67 -1.08 -16.88 -20.28
CA ASP A 67 -0.97 -17.07 -21.72
C ASP A 67 -1.56 -15.91 -22.53
N PHE A 68 -1.78 -14.75 -21.91
CA PHE A 68 -2.39 -13.60 -22.57
C PHE A 68 -1.49 -13.02 -23.67
N ASP A 69 -1.96 -13.11 -24.92
CA ASP A 69 -1.32 -12.51 -26.09
C ASP A 69 -1.84 -11.08 -26.30
N ASP A 70 -1.08 -10.12 -25.77
CA ASP A 70 -1.35 -8.69 -25.82
C ASP A 70 -1.50 -8.16 -27.26
N LYS A 71 -0.66 -8.65 -28.18
CA LYS A 71 -0.67 -8.21 -29.58
C LYS A 71 -1.95 -8.65 -30.29
N LYS A 72 -2.36 -9.91 -30.08
CA LYS A 72 -3.55 -10.47 -30.72
C LYS A 72 -4.83 -9.79 -30.24
N GLU A 73 -4.96 -9.57 -28.94
CA GLU A 73 -6.11 -8.87 -28.36
C GLU A 73 -6.18 -7.41 -28.82
N TYR A 74 -5.04 -6.73 -28.89
CA TYR A 74 -4.98 -5.37 -29.40
C TYR A 74 -5.42 -5.28 -30.87
N GLN A 75 -4.95 -6.18 -31.73
CA GLN A 75 -5.37 -6.25 -33.13
C GLN A 75 -6.88 -6.51 -33.26
N SER A 76 -7.41 -7.48 -32.52
CA SER A 76 -8.85 -7.80 -32.49
C SER A 76 -9.70 -6.59 -32.07
N HIS A 77 -9.25 -5.86 -31.04
CA HIS A 77 -9.91 -4.65 -30.57
C HIS A 77 -9.92 -3.54 -31.63
N LEU A 78 -8.78 -3.28 -32.30
CA LEU A 78 -8.72 -2.30 -33.37
C LEU A 78 -9.63 -2.69 -34.54
N SER A 79 -9.62 -3.95 -34.97
CA SER A 79 -10.49 -4.44 -36.03
C SER A 79 -11.97 -4.24 -35.69
N LYS A 80 -12.39 -4.50 -34.45
CA LYS A 80 -13.77 -4.23 -33.99
C LYS A 80 -14.09 -2.74 -33.90
N LYS A 81 -13.14 -1.91 -33.47
CA LYS A 81 -13.34 -0.47 -33.29
C LYS A 81 -13.53 0.27 -34.63
N TYR A 82 -12.84 -0.18 -35.68
CA TYR A 82 -12.87 0.41 -37.01
C TYR A 82 -13.71 -0.39 -38.00
N GLN A 83 -14.59 -1.26 -37.50
CA GLN A 83 -15.65 -1.93 -38.25
C GLN A 83 -16.90 -1.05 -38.30
#